data_AF-A0A528ILA6-F1
#
_entry.id   AF-A0A528ILA6-F1
#
_cell.length_a   1.000
_cell.length_b   1.000
_cell.length_c   1.000
_cell.angle_alpha   90.00
_cell.angle_beta   90.00
_cell.angle_gamma   90.00
#
_symmetry.space_group_name_H-M   'P 1'
#
loop_
_entity.id
_entity.type
_entity.pdbx_description
1 polymer ?
#
loop_
_entity_poly.entity_id
_entity_poly.type
_entity_poly.pdbx_seq_one_letter_code
_entity_poly.pdbx_strand_id
1 'polypeptide(L)' 'GDLTAAVYLARILSGQPAIKALQSTTAAVYEILARTAKRGGDELQLETDAQSLSHPMAMVQLRHLLHPGRDKRA' A
#
# COMPACT_ATOMS: atom_id res chain seq x y z
N GLY A 1 -0.73 -6.61 -9.41
CA GLY A 1 0.05 -5.34 -9.42
C GLY A 1 -0.86 -4.13 -9.59
N ASP A 2 -1.89 -4.27 -10.42
CA ASP A 2 -2.79 -3.18 -10.82
C ASP A 2 -3.44 -2.46 -9.65
N LEU A 3 -3.92 -3.18 -8.63
CA LEU A 3 -4.51 -2.57 -7.44
C LEU A 3 -3.53 -1.63 -6.73
N THR A 4 -2.29 -2.07 -6.54
CA THR A 4 -1.24 -1.24 -5.91
C THR A 4 -0.98 0.02 -6.73
N ALA A 5 -0.85 -0.11 -8.05
CA ALA A 5 -0.60 1.04 -8.93
C ALA A 5 -1.78 2.01 -8.93
N ALA A 6 -3.01 1.50 -9.06
CA ALA A 6 -4.23 2.30 -9.11
C ALA A 6 -4.47 3.07 -7.80
N VAL A 7 -4.35 2.39 -6.66
CA VAL A 7 -4.56 3.02 -5.34
C VAL A 7 -3.46 4.03 -5.02
N TYR A 8 -2.20 3.72 -5.33
CA TYR A 8 -1.10 4.66 -5.15
C TYR A 8 -1.32 5.91 -6.00
N LEU A 9 -1.58 5.74 -7.30
CA LEU A 9 -1.81 6.85 -8.21
C LEU A 9 -3.01 7.70 -7.78
N ALA A 10 -4.13 7.08 -7.42
CA ALA A 10 -5.30 7.80 -6.93
C ALA A 10 -4.96 8.70 -5.72
N ARG A 11 -4.13 8.21 -4.79
CA ARG A 11 -3.73 8.99 -3.61
C ARG A 11 -2.76 10.12 -3.93
N ILE A 12 -1.85 9.91 -4.87
CA ILE A 12 -0.98 10.98 -5.38
C ILE A 12 -1.84 12.07 -6.04
N LEU A 13 -2.79 11.70 -6.89
CA LEU A 13 -3.69 12.64 -7.56
C LEU A 13 -4.60 13.39 -6.56
N SER A 14 -4.97 12.75 -5.46
CA SER A 14 -5.67 13.39 -4.32
C SER A 14 -4.76 14.26 -3.44
N GLY A 15 -3.51 14.50 -3.83
CA GLY A 15 -2.59 15.41 -3.14
C GLY A 15 -1.88 14.82 -1.92
N GLN A 16 -1.90 13.50 -1.72
CA GLN A 16 -1.15 12.90 -0.61
C GLN A 16 0.36 12.96 -0.87
N PRO A 17 1.18 13.26 0.16
CA PRO A 17 2.63 13.10 0.07
C PRO A 17 2.99 11.66 -0.32
N ALA A 18 3.98 11.49 -1.20
CA ALA A 18 4.36 10.18 -1.74
C ALA A 18 4.64 9.13 -0.66
N ILE A 19 5.25 9.53 0.46
CA ILE A 19 5.52 8.65 1.60
C ILE A 19 4.22 8.14 2.26
N LYS A 20 3.23 9.02 2.44
CA LYS A 20 1.92 8.68 3.01
C LYS A 20 1.07 7.85 2.05
N ALA A 21 1.13 8.18 0.75
CA ALA A 21 0.49 7.40 -0.30
C ALA A 21 1.04 5.98 -0.35
N LEU A 22 2.36 5.80 -0.25
CA LEU A 22 3.00 4.48 -0.23
C LEU A 22 2.58 3.67 1.00
N GLN A 23 2.65 4.29 2.18
CA GLN A 23 2.28 3.65 3.45
C GLN A 23 0.83 3.15 3.41
N SER A 24 -0.10 4.06 3.12
CA SER A 24 -1.52 3.73 3.09
C SER A 24 -1.85 2.72 1.98
N THR A 25 -1.15 2.75 0.84
CA THR A 25 -1.44 1.83 -0.29
C THR A 25 -1.06 0.42 0.06
N THR A 26 0.11 0.28 0.66
CA THR A 26 0.57 -0.99 1.22
C THR A 26 -0.42 -1.51 2.25
N ALA A 27 -0.91 -0.64 3.15
CA ALA A 27 -1.87 -1.03 4.18
C ALA A 27 -3.20 -1.52 3.58
N ALA A 28 -3.77 -0.80 2.61
CA ALA A 28 -5.02 -1.16 1.95
C ALA A 28 -4.91 -2.50 1.19
N VAL A 29 -3.85 -2.66 0.38
CA VAL A 29 -3.62 -3.89 -0.38
C VAL A 29 -3.38 -5.08 0.54
N TYR A 30 -2.59 -4.88 1.61
CA TYR A 30 -2.36 -5.93 2.59
C TYR A 30 -3.67 -6.42 3.23
N GLU A 31 -4.56 -5.51 3.64
CA GLU A 31 -5.84 -5.91 4.23
C GLU A 31 -6.73 -6.68 3.28
N ILE A 32 -6.85 -6.24 2.03
CA ILE A 32 -7.66 -6.92 1.01
C ILE A 32 -7.11 -8.33 0.77
N LEU A 33 -5.79 -8.47 0.66
CA LEU A 33 -5.15 -9.78 0.50
C LEU A 33 -5.35 -10.66 1.75
N ALA A 34 -5.15 -10.12 2.95
CA ALA A 34 -5.33 -10.86 4.19
C ALA A 34 -6.78 -11.33 4.38
N ARG A 35 -7.76 -10.49 4.03
CA ARG A 35 -9.19 -10.83 4.09
C ARG A 35 -9.58 -11.86 3.03
N THR A 36 -9.07 -11.72 1.81
CA THR A 36 -9.26 -12.69 0.72
C THR A 36 -8.70 -14.06 1.12
N ALA A 37 -7.46 -14.09 1.61
CA ALA A 37 -6.81 -15.32 2.10
C ALA A 37 -7.55 -15.93 3.30
N LYS A 38 -8.01 -15.12 4.25
CA LYS A 38 -8.80 -15.59 5.41
C LYS A 38 -10.11 -16.26 4.98
N ARG A 39 -10.71 -15.83 3.88
CA ARG A 39 -11.91 -16.44 3.30
C ARG A 39 -11.59 -17.65 2.40
N GLY A 40 -10.31 -17.96 2.15
CA GLY A 40 -9.90 -18.99 1.20
C GLY A 40 -10.20 -18.63 -0.27
N GLY A 41 -10.38 -17.33 -0.56
CA GLY A 41 -10.67 -16.84 -1.90
C GLY A 41 -9.41 -16.74 -2.74
N ASP A 42 -9.56 -16.98 -4.05
CA ASP A 42 -8.51 -16.82 -5.05
C ASP A 42 -8.59 -15.45 -5.77
N GLU A 43 -9.79 -14.85 -5.77
CA GLU A 43 -10.07 -13.57 -6.40
C GLU A 43 -10.28 -12.45 -5.37
N LEU A 44 -9.86 -11.24 -5.73
CA LEU A 44 -10.04 -10.06 -4.90
C LEU A 44 -11.51 -9.61 -4.91
N GLN A 45 -12.15 -9.66 -3.75
CA GLN A 45 -13.52 -9.17 -3.55
C GLN A 45 -13.51 -7.69 -3.16
N LEU A 46 -13.12 -6.83 -4.10
CA LEU A 46 -12.87 -5.40 -3.85
C LEU A 46 -14.10 -4.65 -3.36
N GLU A 47 -15.29 -5.02 -3.84
CA GLU A 47 -16.58 -4.50 -3.39
C GLU A 47 -16.86 -4.86 -1.93
N THR A 48 -16.54 -6.08 -1.54
CA THR A 48 -16.69 -6.58 -0.16
C THR A 48 -15.70 -5.89 0.78
N ASP A 49 -14.48 -5.63 0.32
CA ASP A 49 -13.40 -5.04 1.10
C ASP A 49 -13.20 -3.52 0.81
N ALA A 50 -14.21 -2.84 0.27
CA ALA A 50 -14.10 -1.42 -0.13
C ALA A 50 -13.70 -0.49 1.03
N GLN A 51 -14.05 -0.87 2.27
CA GLN A 51 -13.66 -0.13 3.46
C GLN A 51 -12.14 -0.03 3.60
N SER A 52 -11.41 -1.12 3.32
CA SER A 52 -9.93 -1.16 3.35
C SER A 52 -9.26 -0.21 2.35
N LEU A 53 -9.96 0.18 1.27
CA LEU A 53 -9.45 1.19 0.33
C LEU A 53 -9.53 2.61 0.91
N SER A 54 -10.64 2.90 1.59
CA SER A 54 -10.95 4.22 2.15
C SER A 54 -10.24 4.47 3.50
N HIS A 55 -10.22 3.48 4.38
CA HIS A 55 -9.72 3.60 5.75
C HIS A 55 -8.89 2.38 6.16
N PRO A 56 -7.71 2.18 5.54
CA PRO A 56 -6.85 1.06 5.91
C PRO A 56 -6.36 1.19 7.36
N MET A 57 -6.42 0.09 8.11
CA MET A 57 -6.05 -0.03 9.53
C MET A 57 -4.72 -0.76 9.75
N ALA A 58 -4.22 -1.51 8.76
CA ALA A 58 -2.96 -2.25 8.87
C ALA A 58 -1.79 -1.30 9.16
N MET A 59 -1.05 -1.62 10.23
CA MET A 59 0.14 -0.85 10.59
C MET A 59 1.28 -1.16 9.62
N VAL A 60 1.65 -0.17 8.81
CA VAL A 60 2.78 -0.26 7.88
C VAL A 60 3.86 0.71 8.33
N GLN A 61 5.05 0.17 8.61
CA GLN A 61 6.23 0.98 8.91
C GLN A 61 7.02 1.22 7.63
N LEU A 62 7.40 2.48 7.42
CA LEU A 62 8.33 2.84 6.36
C LEU A 62 9.74 2.94 6.91
N ARG A 63 10.68 2.37 6.17
CA ARG A 63 12.10 2.43 6.48
C ARG A 63 12.82 3.13 5.35
N HIS A 64 13.56 4.19 5.70
CA HIS A 64 14.51 4.78 4.77
C HIS A 64 15.75 3.90 4.70
N LEU A 65 16.03 3.39 3.51
CA LEU A 65 17.23 2.59 3.26
C LEU A 65 18.35 3.53 2.81
N LEU A 66 19.51 3.43 3.45
CA LEU A 66 20.73 4.08 3.00
C LEU A 66 21.08 3.50 1.62
N HIS A 67 21.29 4.37 0.64
CA HIS A 67 21.72 3.93 -0.68
C HIS A 67 23.20 3.49 -0.59
N PRO A 68 23.56 2.25 -1.00
CA PRO A 68 24.92 1.70 -0.87
C PRO A 68 26.04 2.40 -1.67
N GLY A 69 25.86 3.64 -2.13
CA GLY A 69 26.80 4.33 -3.03
C GLY A 69 27.17 5.76 -2.64
N ARG A 70 26.67 6.31 -1.53
CA ARG A 70 26.88 7.73 -1.19
C ARG A 70 28.07 8.02 -0.26
N ASP A 71 28.70 7.00 0.32
CA ASP A 71 29.84 7.15 1.26
C ASP A 71 31.23 6.92 0.63
N LYS A 72 31.35 6.81 -0.70
CA LYS A 72 32.65 6.59 -1.36
C LYS A 72 33.36 7.86 -1.84
N ARG A 73 33.24 9.00 -1.13
CA ARG A 73 34.14 10.16 -1.30
C ARG A 73 34.21 10.98 -0.01
N ALA A 74 35.24 10.73 0.79
CA ALA A 74 35.86 11.67 1.72
C ALA A 74 37.36 11.40 1.69
#